data_AF-A0A7C3PUW8-F1
#
_entry.id   AF-A0A7C3PUW8-F1
#
_cell.length_a   1.000
_cell.length_b   1.000
_cell.length_c   1.000
_cell.angle_alpha   90.00
_cell.angle_beta   90.00
_cell.angle_gamma   90.00
#
_symmetry.space_group_name_H-M   'P 1'
#
loop_
_entity.id
_entity.type
_entity.pdbx_description
1 polymer ?
#
loop_
_entity_poly.entity_id
_entity_poly.type
_entity_poly.pdbx_seq_one_letter_code
_entity_poly.pdbx_strand_id
1 'polypeptide(L)'
;MKKTLLTLVSLASFFAFLFANQGGPDTYGYIWKDSNEPGGPTYSWFDISQIGNPVTGLGDDNIIGPKPIGGNFQFYWYQVDKVWIGSNGYLTFMNNGQLASPFPMIPNAGGVNNYIAGFAADLNFLGPNNQAQCYYYFNQDTFCLSYVNVPYWNTPQNTGSCSFQIILNRADSTITLNYQNMQGPSYNGNSCIGIENVTGQIGLMHSYNTVPVNGYSIRYYAPSNPSLQVTDGSAEWNTSAANTGMFLKQNGPAFQLVSNIKNQGNQVIPPFQVDGQILALNNSVIVANTTFTNSLNPGQDTTITFANNYPTNTAGTFKFRSYISNITGDASQLNDTNIQ
;
A
#
# COMPACT_ATOMS: atom_id res chain seq x y z
N MET A 1 68.57 -9.42 42.67
CA MET A 1 67.41 -8.67 43.20
C MET A 1 66.87 -7.73 42.13
N LYS A 2 65.56 -7.81 41.88
CA LYS A 2 64.68 -6.86 41.17
C LYS A 2 64.95 -6.58 39.68
N LYS A 3 64.26 -7.37 38.84
CA LYS A 3 63.83 -6.96 37.49
C LYS A 3 62.63 -6.01 37.66
N THR A 4 62.75 -4.78 37.18
CA THR A 4 61.62 -3.82 37.18
C THR A 4 60.92 -3.91 35.84
N LEU A 5 59.72 -4.48 35.85
CA LEU A 5 58.84 -4.69 34.70
C LEU A 5 58.14 -3.37 34.38
N LEU A 6 58.31 -2.83 33.17
CA LEU A 6 57.47 -1.76 32.65
C LEU A 6 56.03 -2.30 32.49
N THR A 7 55.07 -1.67 33.17
CA THR A 7 53.65 -1.95 33.00
C THR A 7 53.12 -1.07 31.87
N LEU A 8 52.89 -1.66 30.69
CA LEU A 8 52.12 -1.05 29.63
C LEU A 8 50.64 -1.20 30.02
N VAL A 9 49.98 -0.10 30.41
CA VAL A 9 48.52 -0.08 30.57
C VAL A 9 47.93 0.06 29.17
N SER A 10 47.50 -1.05 28.57
CA SER A 10 46.72 -1.02 27.34
C SER A 10 45.33 -0.46 27.64
N LEU A 11 45.01 0.69 27.08
CA LEU A 11 43.66 1.21 27.05
C LEU A 11 42.81 0.28 26.16
N ALA A 12 42.04 -0.62 26.77
CA ALA A 12 41.08 -1.45 26.05
C ALA A 12 39.90 -0.56 25.64
N SER A 13 39.94 -0.01 24.43
CA SER A 13 38.78 0.57 23.78
C SER A 13 37.74 -0.53 23.56
N PHE A 14 36.71 -0.55 24.40
CA PHE A 14 35.47 -1.29 24.16
C PHE A 14 34.84 -0.72 22.88
N PHE A 15 35.08 -1.37 21.75
CA PHE A 15 34.18 -1.25 20.61
C PHE A 15 32.90 -1.98 21.00
N ALA A 16 31.89 -1.24 21.46
CA ALA A 16 30.54 -1.72 21.36
C ALA A 16 30.27 -1.92 19.87
N PHE A 17 30.13 -3.17 19.43
CA PHE A 17 29.44 -3.47 18.20
C PHE A 17 27.99 -3.02 18.42
N LEU A 18 27.70 -1.75 18.11
CA LEU A 18 26.35 -1.36 17.73
C LEU A 18 26.04 -2.22 16.51
N PHE A 19 25.14 -3.18 16.66
CA PHE A 19 24.66 -3.96 15.53
C PHE A 19 24.00 -2.97 14.58
N ALA A 20 24.74 -2.60 13.54
CA ALA A 20 24.25 -1.82 12.43
C ALA A 20 23.07 -2.59 11.80
N ASN A 21 21.83 -2.10 11.95
CA ASN A 21 20.66 -2.71 11.34
C ASN A 21 20.30 -1.95 10.07
N GLN A 22 20.56 -2.57 8.94
CA GLN A 22 20.12 -2.16 7.61
C GLN A 22 19.51 -3.39 6.94
N GLY A 23 18.42 -3.22 6.21
CA GLY A 23 17.73 -4.33 5.57
C GLY A 23 17.55 -4.14 4.07
N GLY A 24 17.32 -5.27 3.40
CA GLY A 24 17.25 -5.35 1.95
C GLY A 24 18.63 -5.56 1.29
N PRO A 25 18.74 -5.43 -0.04
CA PRO A 25 17.63 -5.10 -0.94
C PRO A 25 16.57 -6.21 -0.98
N ASP A 26 15.29 -5.85 -1.09
CA ASP A 26 14.27 -6.80 -1.54
C ASP A 26 14.41 -7.10 -3.05
N THR A 27 13.56 -7.97 -3.59
CA THR A 27 13.64 -8.39 -5.00
C THR A 27 13.46 -7.23 -6.00
N TYR A 28 12.73 -6.18 -5.62
CA TYR A 28 12.61 -4.98 -6.46
C TYR A 28 13.84 -4.07 -6.33
N GLY A 29 14.40 -4.00 -5.12
CA GLY A 29 15.62 -3.26 -4.79
C GLY A 29 15.46 -2.27 -3.64
N TYR A 30 14.33 -2.27 -2.91
CA TYR A 30 14.20 -1.41 -1.73
C TYR A 30 15.21 -1.81 -0.67
N ILE A 31 15.85 -0.84 -0.04
CA ILE A 31 16.60 -1.02 1.21
C ILE A 31 15.96 -0.18 2.31
N TRP A 32 16.21 -0.50 3.57
CA TRP A 32 15.93 0.41 4.67
C TRP A 32 17.15 0.65 5.55
N LYS A 33 17.19 1.83 6.16
CA LYS A 33 18.11 2.18 7.25
C LYS A 33 17.34 2.83 8.38
N ASP A 34 17.80 2.58 9.60
CA ASP A 34 17.26 3.25 10.78
C ASP A 34 18.15 4.40 11.27
N SER A 35 17.66 5.17 12.24
CA SER A 35 18.32 6.36 12.76
C SER A 35 19.55 6.10 13.64
N ASN A 36 19.82 4.85 14.01
CA ASN A 36 21.05 4.47 14.72
C ASN A 36 22.22 4.24 13.75
N GLU A 37 21.94 4.13 12.45
CA GLU A 37 22.93 3.83 11.43
C GLU A 37 23.72 5.06 10.96
N PRO A 38 25.03 4.91 10.66
CA PRO A 38 25.77 5.90 9.89
C PRO A 38 25.09 6.18 8.53
N GLY A 39 24.73 7.44 8.31
CA GLY A 39 23.98 7.86 7.11
C GLY A 39 22.52 7.41 7.10
N GLY A 40 21.98 6.97 8.25
CA GLY A 40 20.56 6.75 8.47
C GLY A 40 19.77 8.06 8.58
N PRO A 41 18.42 7.98 8.59
CA PRO A 41 17.58 9.15 8.81
C PRO A 41 17.81 9.77 10.19
N THR A 42 17.80 11.10 10.28
CA THR A 42 17.65 11.78 11.57
C THR A 42 16.16 11.82 11.95
N TYR A 43 15.84 11.42 13.19
CA TYR A 43 14.50 11.55 13.70
C TYR A 43 14.05 13.02 13.77
N SER A 44 12.88 13.29 13.21
CA SER A 44 12.21 14.58 13.28
C SER A 44 10.71 14.38 13.16
N TRP A 45 9.95 14.80 14.18
CA TRP A 45 8.49 14.77 14.12
C TRP A 45 7.96 15.88 13.23
N PHE A 46 7.20 15.53 12.19
CA PHE A 46 6.53 16.51 11.35
C PHE A 46 5.13 16.79 11.91
N ASP A 47 4.99 17.78 12.80
CA ASP A 47 3.69 18.03 13.44
C ASP A 47 2.65 18.55 12.43
N ILE A 48 1.66 17.70 12.14
CA ILE A 48 0.52 18.01 11.28
C ILE A 48 -0.79 18.20 12.05
N SER A 49 -0.76 18.28 13.38
CA SER A 49 -1.98 18.40 14.20
C SER A 49 -2.80 19.68 13.92
N GLN A 50 -2.13 20.75 13.47
CA GLN A 50 -2.76 22.04 13.16
C GLN A 50 -3.00 22.29 11.66
N ILE A 51 -2.33 21.54 10.79
CA ILE A 51 -2.37 21.74 9.32
C ILE A 51 -2.96 20.55 8.57
N GLY A 52 -3.03 19.39 9.22
CA GLY A 52 -3.54 18.15 8.66
C GLY A 52 -5.06 18.07 8.73
N ASN A 53 -5.62 17.27 7.83
CA ASN A 53 -7.02 16.91 7.83
C ASN A 53 -7.26 15.74 8.80
N PRO A 54 -8.26 15.81 9.69
CA PRO A 54 -8.57 14.71 10.58
C PRO A 54 -9.11 13.50 9.81
N VAL A 55 -8.71 12.30 10.22
CA VAL A 55 -9.26 11.02 9.74
C VAL A 55 -10.33 10.57 10.72
N THR A 56 -11.58 10.88 10.41
CA THR A 56 -12.75 10.50 11.23
C THR A 56 -13.31 9.14 10.82
N GLY A 57 -13.90 8.42 11.79
CA GLY A 57 -14.59 7.15 11.53
C GLY A 57 -13.71 5.90 11.72
N LEU A 58 -12.44 6.07 12.10
CA LEU A 58 -11.62 4.95 12.57
C LEU A 58 -12.22 4.39 13.86
N GLY A 59 -12.25 3.06 13.95
CA GLY A 59 -12.75 2.33 15.09
C GLY A 59 -11.81 1.18 15.47
N ASP A 60 -12.38 0.01 15.66
CA ASP A 60 -11.68 -1.27 15.75
C ASP A 60 -11.75 -1.96 14.37
N ASP A 61 -10.65 -2.57 13.93
CA ASP A 61 -10.54 -3.32 12.66
C ASP A 61 -11.29 -2.69 11.46
N ASN A 62 -10.89 -1.50 11.03
CA ASN A 62 -11.49 -0.86 9.86
C ASN A 62 -10.51 -0.03 9.03
N ILE A 63 -10.98 0.40 7.85
CA ILE A 63 -10.26 1.29 6.94
C ILE A 63 -11.09 2.52 6.58
N ILE A 64 -10.43 3.67 6.40
CA ILE A 64 -11.04 4.93 5.95
C ILE A 64 -10.32 5.42 4.70
N GLY A 65 -11.06 5.63 3.62
CA GLY A 65 -10.52 6.12 2.36
C GLY A 65 -11.54 6.11 1.22
N PRO A 66 -11.12 6.44 0.00
CA PRO A 66 -9.77 6.89 -0.34
C PRO A 66 -9.46 8.29 0.20
N LYS A 67 -8.20 8.54 0.57
CA LYS A 67 -7.65 9.88 0.82
C LYS A 67 -6.60 10.19 -0.25
N PRO A 68 -6.61 11.39 -0.85
CA PRO A 68 -5.60 11.77 -1.83
C PRO A 68 -4.24 11.89 -1.13
N ILE A 69 -3.17 11.48 -1.82
CA ILE A 69 -1.80 11.72 -1.32
C ILE A 69 -1.14 12.96 -1.92
N GLY A 70 -1.82 13.66 -2.85
CA GLY A 70 -1.35 14.94 -3.42
C GLY A 70 -0.56 14.82 -4.72
N GLY A 71 -0.56 13.66 -5.37
CA GLY A 71 0.14 13.37 -6.62
C GLY A 71 0.59 11.92 -6.68
N ASN A 72 1.26 11.54 -7.77
CA ASN A 72 1.76 10.18 -7.92
C ASN A 72 2.99 9.96 -7.03
N PHE A 73 2.98 8.87 -6.27
CA PHE A 73 4.12 8.35 -5.54
C PHE A 73 4.55 7.02 -6.18
N GLN A 74 5.85 6.86 -6.45
CA GLN A 74 6.39 5.61 -6.96
C GLN A 74 6.48 4.60 -5.82
N PHE A 75 5.74 3.49 -5.93
CA PHE A 75 5.77 2.39 -4.98
C PHE A 75 5.97 1.10 -5.74
N TYR A 76 7.13 0.46 -5.53
CA TYR A 76 7.56 -0.64 -6.40
C TYR A 76 7.55 -0.20 -7.87
N TRP A 77 7.19 -1.06 -8.82
CA TRP A 77 7.20 -0.74 -10.26
C TRP A 77 6.00 0.10 -10.72
N TYR A 78 5.06 0.42 -9.84
CA TYR A 78 3.83 1.15 -10.17
C TYR A 78 3.71 2.45 -9.37
N GLN A 79 2.74 3.27 -9.75
CA GLN A 79 2.44 4.53 -9.07
C GLN A 79 1.11 4.45 -8.35
N VAL A 80 1.04 5.14 -7.21
CA VAL A 80 -0.15 5.26 -6.36
C VAL A 80 -0.45 6.73 -6.12
N ASP A 81 -1.73 7.10 -6.03
CA ASP A 81 -2.18 8.50 -5.91
C ASP A 81 -3.20 8.74 -4.78
N LYS A 82 -3.63 7.66 -4.12
CA LYS A 82 -4.57 7.66 -3.00
C LYS A 82 -4.28 6.49 -2.06
N VAL A 83 -4.75 6.62 -0.82
CA VAL A 83 -4.59 5.61 0.23
C VAL A 83 -5.90 5.36 0.97
N TRP A 84 -6.03 4.17 1.52
CA TRP A 84 -6.94 3.84 2.61
C TRP A 84 -6.12 3.68 3.89
N ILE A 85 -6.62 4.27 4.97
CA ILE A 85 -5.94 4.36 6.26
C ILE A 85 -6.59 3.35 7.19
N GLY A 86 -5.82 2.40 7.73
CA GLY A 86 -6.33 1.36 8.61
C GLY A 86 -6.18 1.69 10.09
N SER A 87 -7.18 1.36 10.91
CA SER A 87 -7.14 1.60 12.36
C SER A 87 -5.88 1.01 13.03
N ASN A 88 -5.43 -0.14 12.53
CA ASN A 88 -4.29 -0.88 13.05
C ASN A 88 -2.91 -0.36 12.61
N GLY A 89 -2.76 0.92 12.24
CA GLY A 89 -1.43 1.54 12.10
C GLY A 89 -0.70 1.34 10.78
N TYR A 90 -1.45 1.15 9.70
CA TYR A 90 -0.95 0.99 8.34
C TYR A 90 -1.70 1.88 7.35
N LEU A 91 -1.20 1.96 6.12
CA LEU A 91 -1.98 2.43 4.97
C LEU A 91 -1.92 1.38 3.86
N THR A 92 -2.97 1.27 3.07
CA THR A 92 -3.06 0.37 1.91
C THR A 92 -3.48 1.16 0.67
N PHE A 93 -3.10 0.67 -0.50
CA PHE A 93 -3.48 1.25 -1.79
C PHE A 93 -4.71 0.55 -2.41
N MET A 94 -5.40 -0.30 -1.63
CA MET A 94 -6.59 -1.05 -2.07
C MET A 94 -7.81 -0.68 -1.21
N ASN A 95 -9.00 -0.69 -1.83
CA ASN A 95 -10.26 -0.31 -1.15
C ASN A 95 -10.84 -1.40 -0.22
N ASN A 96 -10.25 -2.59 -0.21
CA ASN A 96 -10.64 -3.75 0.60
C ASN A 96 -9.46 -4.28 1.44
N GLY A 97 -8.43 -3.47 1.66
CA GLY A 97 -7.21 -3.89 2.34
C GLY A 97 -7.29 -3.79 3.87
N GLN A 98 -8.30 -4.38 4.51
CA GLN A 98 -8.41 -4.38 5.97
C GLN A 98 -7.47 -5.43 6.62
N LEU A 99 -6.42 -4.98 7.30
CA LEU A 99 -5.59 -5.78 8.20
C LEU A 99 -6.11 -5.73 9.64
N ALA A 100 -6.20 -6.90 10.25
CA ALA A 100 -6.60 -7.15 11.64
C ALA A 100 -5.63 -8.12 12.30
N SER A 101 -5.61 -8.15 13.64
CA SER A 101 -4.81 -9.08 14.42
C SER A 101 -5.26 -10.54 14.19
N PRO A 102 -4.35 -11.52 13.95
CA PRO A 102 -2.90 -11.37 13.92
C PRO A 102 -2.36 -10.84 12.58
N PHE A 103 -1.38 -9.96 12.65
CA PHE A 103 -0.68 -9.36 11.51
C PHE A 103 0.35 -10.33 10.92
N PRO A 104 0.41 -10.47 9.58
CA PRO A 104 1.36 -11.36 8.92
C PRO A 104 2.79 -10.79 8.93
N MET A 105 3.77 -11.67 8.73
CA MET A 105 5.11 -11.25 8.32
C MET A 105 5.08 -10.72 6.89
N ILE A 106 6.04 -9.85 6.55
CA ILE A 106 6.20 -9.30 5.20
C ILE A 106 7.46 -9.90 4.55
N PRO A 107 7.42 -10.32 3.27
CA PRO A 107 6.23 -10.41 2.41
C PRO A 107 5.34 -11.62 2.72
N ASN A 108 4.06 -11.51 2.41
CA ASN A 108 3.07 -12.58 2.46
C ASN A 108 2.03 -12.41 1.34
N ALA A 109 2.15 -13.22 0.29
CA ALA A 109 1.26 -13.17 -0.88
C ALA A 109 -0.22 -13.50 -0.59
N GLY A 110 -0.52 -14.05 0.58
CA GLY A 110 -1.88 -14.41 0.99
C GLY A 110 -2.52 -13.35 1.89
N GLY A 111 -3.72 -12.88 1.50
CA GLY A 111 -4.52 -11.96 2.30
C GLY A 111 -4.54 -10.55 1.73
N VAL A 112 -4.38 -9.55 2.59
CA VAL A 112 -4.29 -8.15 2.20
C VAL A 112 -2.86 -7.84 1.80
N ASN A 113 -2.69 -7.35 0.57
CA ASN A 113 -1.41 -6.93 -0.01
C ASN A 113 -1.36 -5.41 -0.21
N ASN A 114 -0.31 -4.91 -0.88
CA ASN A 114 -0.22 -3.51 -1.32
C ASN A 114 -0.34 -2.48 -0.19
N TYR A 115 0.50 -2.59 0.82
CA TYR A 115 0.42 -1.76 2.03
C TYR A 115 1.78 -1.37 2.60
N ILE A 116 1.75 -0.31 3.43
CA ILE A 116 2.86 0.14 4.25
C ILE A 116 2.41 -0.01 5.70
N ALA A 117 3.03 -0.95 6.42
CA ALA A 117 2.87 -1.12 7.85
C ALA A 117 3.82 -0.16 8.57
N GLY A 118 3.29 0.99 8.99
CA GLY A 118 4.04 1.96 9.81
C GLY A 118 4.29 1.42 11.20
N PHE A 119 3.24 0.87 11.81
CA PHE A 119 3.31 0.01 12.98
C PHE A 119 2.01 -0.80 13.01
N ALA A 120 1.95 -1.84 12.18
CA ALA A 120 0.78 -2.70 12.11
C ALA A 120 0.65 -3.45 13.43
N ALA A 121 -0.29 -3.06 14.28
CA ALA A 121 -0.52 -3.62 15.60
C ALA A 121 -2.01 -3.49 15.95
N ASP A 122 -2.45 -4.22 16.98
CA ASP A 122 -3.86 -4.24 17.38
C ASP A 122 -4.19 -2.93 18.10
N LEU A 123 -4.67 -1.93 17.35
CA LEU A 123 -4.87 -0.54 17.80
C LEU A 123 -6.34 -0.18 17.75
N ASN A 124 -6.78 0.67 18.68
CA ASN A 124 -8.20 0.98 18.81
C ASN A 124 -8.47 2.47 18.95
N PHE A 125 -9.40 2.98 18.13
CA PHE A 125 -9.88 4.36 18.19
C PHE A 125 -11.16 4.54 19.02
N LEU A 126 -11.76 3.45 19.51
CA LEU A 126 -12.97 3.46 20.33
C LEU A 126 -12.67 3.33 21.82
N GLY A 127 -13.69 3.58 22.65
CA GLY A 127 -13.63 3.40 24.10
C GLY A 127 -13.69 4.73 24.88
N PRO A 128 -14.10 4.67 26.16
CA PRO A 128 -14.23 5.85 26.99
C PRO A 128 -12.88 6.53 27.23
N ASN A 129 -12.86 7.86 27.16
CA ASN A 129 -11.66 8.69 27.34
C ASN A 129 -10.49 8.36 26.38
N ASN A 130 -10.77 7.73 25.24
CA ASN A 130 -9.74 7.46 24.24
C ASN A 130 -9.28 8.77 23.59
N GLN A 131 -7.96 9.04 23.66
CA GLN A 131 -7.32 10.24 23.13
C GLN A 131 -6.75 10.03 21.71
N ALA A 132 -7.04 8.88 21.09
CA ALA A 132 -6.58 8.53 19.76
C ALA A 132 -7.01 9.58 18.73
N GLN A 133 -6.04 10.09 17.99
CA GLN A 133 -6.26 10.97 16.85
C GLN A 133 -5.47 10.46 15.65
N CYS A 134 -6.01 10.70 14.47
CA CYS A 134 -5.34 10.41 13.21
C CYS A 134 -5.51 11.58 12.25
N TYR A 135 -4.41 12.01 11.64
CA TYR A 135 -4.37 13.14 10.72
C TYR A 135 -3.62 12.76 9.46
N TYR A 136 -4.03 13.30 8.33
CA TYR A 136 -3.23 13.24 7.09
C TYR A 136 -3.04 14.64 6.51
N TYR A 137 -1.86 14.86 5.94
CA TYR A 137 -1.50 16.11 5.27
C TYR A 137 -0.74 15.78 3.99
N PHE A 138 -0.89 16.60 2.97
CA PHE A 138 -0.02 16.57 1.80
C PHE A 138 0.23 17.97 1.25
N ASN A 139 1.39 18.15 0.65
CA ASN A 139 1.75 19.33 -0.15
C ASN A 139 2.23 18.88 -1.54
N GLN A 140 3.16 19.60 -2.18
CA GLN A 140 3.68 19.20 -3.49
C GLN A 140 4.44 17.86 -3.43
N ASP A 141 5.35 17.70 -2.47
CA ASP A 141 6.30 16.57 -2.45
C ASP A 141 6.04 15.57 -1.33
N THR A 142 5.40 15.98 -0.24
CA THR A 142 5.21 15.17 0.96
C THR A 142 3.76 14.77 1.15
N PHE A 143 3.53 13.52 1.51
CA PHE A 143 2.33 13.06 2.23
C PHE A 143 2.77 12.59 3.62
N CYS A 144 2.03 12.97 4.66
CA CYS A 144 2.27 12.53 6.03
C CYS A 144 0.95 12.05 6.64
N LEU A 145 0.96 10.85 7.19
CA LEU A 145 -0.09 10.28 8.02
C LEU A 145 0.45 10.18 9.45
N SER A 146 -0.26 10.75 10.42
CA SER A 146 0.10 10.70 11.84
C SER A 146 -0.97 9.98 12.64
N TYR A 147 -0.56 8.94 13.35
CA TYR A 147 -1.30 8.35 14.47
C TYR A 147 -0.79 9.05 15.74
N VAL A 148 -1.70 9.55 16.58
CA VAL A 148 -1.36 10.31 17.79
C VAL A 148 -2.13 9.75 18.97
N ASN A 149 -1.41 9.33 20.00
CA ASN A 149 -1.94 8.76 21.24
C ASN A 149 -2.92 7.58 21.04
N VAL A 150 -2.67 6.74 20.04
CA VAL A 150 -3.55 5.61 19.73
C VAL A 150 -3.20 4.44 20.63
N PRO A 151 -4.11 4.00 21.53
CA PRO A 151 -3.82 2.89 22.42
C PRO A 151 -3.95 1.56 21.68
N TYR A 152 -3.35 0.52 22.26
CA TYR A 152 -3.61 -0.85 21.83
C TYR A 152 -5.02 -1.28 22.23
N TRP A 153 -5.66 -2.04 21.36
CA TRP A 153 -6.83 -2.81 21.71
C TRP A 153 -6.45 -3.82 22.79
N ASN A 154 -7.19 -3.85 23.90
CA ASN A 154 -6.98 -4.82 24.96
C ASN A 154 -8.27 -4.97 25.79
N THR A 155 -8.41 -6.10 26.48
CA THR A 155 -9.58 -6.42 27.30
C THR A 155 -9.18 -6.60 28.77
N PRO A 156 -9.88 -5.97 29.74
CA PRO A 156 -11.17 -5.28 29.60
C PRO A 156 -11.09 -3.82 29.12
N GLN A 157 -9.88 -3.25 28.99
CA GLN A 157 -9.67 -1.84 28.64
C GLN A 157 -8.42 -1.70 27.77
N ASN A 158 -8.46 -0.77 26.81
CA ASN A 158 -7.32 -0.41 25.98
C ASN A 158 -6.11 0.01 26.84
N THR A 159 -4.91 -0.26 26.34
CA THR A 159 -3.66 0.01 27.06
C THR A 159 -2.65 0.76 26.22
N GLY A 160 -1.74 1.47 26.86
CA GLY A 160 -0.64 2.12 26.17
C GLY A 160 -1.06 3.34 25.35
N SER A 161 -0.14 3.81 24.51
CA SER A 161 -0.32 4.98 23.65
C SER A 161 0.78 5.01 22.60
N CYS A 162 0.39 5.02 21.33
CA CYS A 162 1.30 5.04 20.19
C CYS A 162 1.12 6.32 19.38
N SER A 163 2.24 7.02 19.16
CA SER A 163 2.35 8.19 18.30
C SER A 163 3.46 7.98 17.28
N PHE A 164 3.08 7.79 16.03
CA PHE A 164 3.99 7.51 14.92
C PHE A 164 3.47 8.06 13.60
N GLN A 165 4.35 8.16 12.60
CA GLN A 165 4.02 8.69 11.28
C GLN A 165 4.43 7.75 10.16
N ILE A 166 3.67 7.79 9.06
CA ILE A 166 4.08 7.28 7.76
C ILE A 166 4.21 8.48 6.83
N ILE A 167 5.41 8.70 6.27
CA ILE A 167 5.72 9.84 5.41
C ILE A 167 6.16 9.31 4.05
N LEU A 168 5.49 9.76 2.98
CA LEU A 168 5.86 9.46 1.60
C LEU A 168 6.44 10.72 0.97
N ASN A 169 7.66 10.63 0.45
CA ASN A 169 8.29 11.71 -0.30
C ASN A 169 8.25 11.39 -1.80
N ARG A 170 7.46 12.14 -2.56
CA ARG A 170 7.29 11.98 -4.01
C ARG A 170 8.50 12.45 -4.81
N ALA A 171 9.34 13.33 -4.26
CA ALA A 171 10.51 13.83 -4.98
C ALA A 171 11.58 12.75 -5.14
N ASP A 172 11.71 11.82 -4.18
CA ASP A 172 12.75 10.79 -4.15
C ASP A 172 12.23 9.37 -3.90
N SER A 173 10.91 9.18 -3.78
CA SER A 173 10.24 7.91 -3.53
C SER A 173 10.61 7.24 -2.20
N THR A 174 11.14 8.01 -1.23
CA THR A 174 11.43 7.48 0.10
C THR A 174 10.17 7.36 0.96
N ILE A 175 10.17 6.35 1.83
CA ILE A 175 9.14 6.13 2.85
C ILE A 175 9.80 6.26 4.20
N THR A 176 9.39 7.22 5.01
CA THR A 176 9.93 7.41 6.37
C THR A 176 8.86 7.06 7.41
N LEU A 177 9.25 6.23 8.38
CA LEU A 177 8.46 5.90 9.56
C LEU A 177 9.09 6.58 10.76
N ASN A 178 8.34 7.42 11.47
CA ASN A 178 8.82 8.14 12.66
C ASN A 178 8.06 7.68 13.89
N TYR A 179 8.76 7.42 15.00
CA TYR A 179 8.16 6.97 16.25
C TYR A 179 8.45 7.97 17.36
N GLN A 180 7.45 8.75 17.74
CA GLN A 180 7.59 9.77 18.80
C GLN A 180 7.39 9.16 20.18
N ASN A 181 6.36 8.32 20.33
CA ASN A 181 6.00 7.70 21.60
C ASN A 181 5.39 6.33 21.37
N MET A 182 5.99 5.29 21.93
CA MET A 182 5.52 3.91 21.86
C MET A 182 5.44 3.35 23.29
N GLN A 183 4.25 3.37 23.89
CA GLN A 183 4.03 2.97 25.28
C GLN A 183 3.05 1.80 25.41
N GLY A 184 3.30 0.95 26.41
CA GLY A 184 2.45 -0.18 26.77
C GLY A 184 2.68 -1.42 25.90
N PRO A 185 2.25 -2.60 26.35
CA PRO A 185 2.37 -3.81 25.56
C PRO A 185 1.30 -3.84 24.45
N SER A 186 1.72 -4.24 23.24
CA SER A 186 0.76 -4.71 22.23
C SER A 186 0.06 -5.97 22.72
N TYR A 187 -1.23 -6.13 22.40
CA TYR A 187 -1.96 -7.36 22.68
C TYR A 187 -1.26 -8.54 22.00
N ASN A 188 -0.94 -9.59 22.78
CA ASN A 188 -0.11 -10.73 22.37
C ASN A 188 1.28 -10.39 21.79
N GLY A 189 1.75 -9.15 21.93
CA GLY A 189 3.01 -8.68 21.36
C GLY A 189 3.03 -8.66 19.82
N ASN A 190 1.90 -8.89 19.15
CA ASN A 190 1.88 -9.04 17.71
C ASN A 190 1.94 -7.67 17.03
N SER A 191 2.95 -7.50 16.17
CA SER A 191 3.14 -6.27 15.40
C SER A 191 4.02 -6.50 14.18
N CYS A 192 3.89 -5.67 13.15
CA CYS A 192 4.70 -5.73 11.95
C CYS A 192 5.05 -4.32 11.47
N ILE A 193 6.28 -4.13 11.01
CA ILE A 193 6.75 -2.91 10.35
C ILE A 193 7.39 -3.32 9.04
N GLY A 194 6.92 -2.76 7.92
CA GLY A 194 7.38 -3.16 6.60
C GLY A 194 6.59 -2.53 5.47
N ILE A 195 7.01 -2.85 4.25
CA ILE A 195 6.35 -2.47 3.01
C ILE A 195 6.14 -3.69 2.13
N GLU A 196 5.02 -3.75 1.41
CA GLU A 196 4.69 -4.88 0.55
C GLU A 196 3.96 -4.43 -0.71
N ASN A 197 4.33 -5.04 -1.84
CA ASN A 197 3.80 -4.74 -3.16
C ASN A 197 2.38 -5.28 -3.39
N VAL A 198 1.84 -5.00 -4.58
CA VAL A 198 0.48 -5.37 -4.98
C VAL A 198 0.23 -6.89 -5.01
N THR A 199 1.26 -7.68 -5.27
CA THR A 199 1.13 -9.15 -5.35
C THR A 199 1.35 -9.84 -3.99
N GLY A 200 1.85 -9.11 -3.00
CA GLY A 200 2.30 -9.66 -1.71
C GLY A 200 3.53 -10.56 -1.79
N GLN A 201 4.10 -10.77 -2.99
CA GLN A 201 5.27 -11.64 -3.18
C GLN A 201 6.59 -10.90 -2.94
N ILE A 202 6.57 -9.56 -3.02
CA ILE A 202 7.75 -8.72 -2.86
C ILE A 202 7.45 -7.71 -1.77
N GLY A 203 8.31 -7.69 -0.75
CA GLY A 203 8.14 -6.85 0.41
C GLY A 203 9.44 -6.79 1.18
N LEU A 204 9.56 -5.78 2.02
CA LEU A 204 10.69 -5.60 2.90
C LEU A 204 10.21 -5.28 4.31
N MET A 205 10.41 -6.25 5.20
CA MET A 205 10.14 -6.11 6.62
C MET A 205 11.32 -5.48 7.35
N HIS A 206 11.04 -4.59 8.27
CA HIS A 206 12.02 -4.12 9.25
C HIS A 206 12.01 -5.00 10.50
N SER A 207 10.82 -5.19 11.08
CA SER A 207 10.69 -5.92 12.35
C SER A 207 9.31 -6.55 12.51
N TYR A 208 9.30 -7.68 13.21
CA TYR A 208 8.10 -8.42 13.57
C TYR A 208 8.07 -8.63 15.09
N ASN A 209 6.89 -8.49 15.70
CA ASN A 209 6.65 -8.59 17.14
C ASN A 209 7.64 -7.77 17.99
N THR A 210 8.03 -6.60 17.49
CA THR A 210 9.01 -5.71 18.13
C THR A 210 8.50 -4.28 18.08
N VAL A 211 8.38 -3.66 19.24
CA VAL A 211 7.94 -2.26 19.39
C VAL A 211 9.15 -1.33 19.25
N PRO A 212 9.12 -0.32 18.36
CA PRO A 212 10.20 0.66 18.23
C PRO A 212 10.38 1.50 19.49
N VAL A 213 11.60 2.01 19.69
CA VAL A 213 11.89 2.97 20.77
C VAL A 213 11.43 4.38 20.41
N ASN A 214 11.29 5.26 21.40
CA ASN A 214 10.93 6.66 21.18
C ASN A 214 12.07 7.44 20.52
N GLY A 215 11.73 8.43 19.68
CA GLY A 215 12.71 9.28 19.00
C GLY A 215 13.48 8.53 17.91
N TYR A 216 12.83 7.55 17.28
CA TYR A 216 13.43 6.65 16.30
C TYR A 216 12.82 6.85 14.91
N SER A 217 13.61 6.63 13.87
CA SER A 217 13.15 6.68 12.49
C SER A 217 13.68 5.53 11.66
N ILE A 218 12.85 5.04 10.75
CA ILE A 218 13.23 4.09 9.70
C ILE A 218 12.95 4.77 8.37
N ARG A 219 13.86 4.66 7.41
CA ARG A 219 13.63 5.13 6.04
C ARG A 219 13.88 4.01 5.04
N TYR A 220 12.89 3.75 4.20
CA TYR A 220 13.00 2.92 3.01
C TYR A 220 13.41 3.79 1.83
N TYR A 221 14.35 3.29 1.04
CA TYR A 221 14.88 3.93 -0.16
C TYR A 221 14.55 3.05 -1.36
N ALA A 222 13.80 3.61 -2.31
CA ALA A 222 13.55 2.94 -3.58
C ALA A 222 14.84 2.83 -4.41
N PRO A 223 15.01 1.77 -5.19
CA PRO A 223 16.14 1.66 -6.11
C PRO A 223 16.01 2.72 -7.22
N SER A 224 17.10 3.43 -7.54
CA SER A 224 17.08 4.41 -8.63
C SER A 224 16.93 3.76 -10.01
N ASN A 225 17.41 2.52 -10.16
CA ASN A 225 17.34 1.72 -11.39
C ASN A 225 17.02 0.25 -11.02
N PRO A 226 15.75 -0.11 -10.80
CA PRO A 226 15.38 -1.48 -10.48
C PRO A 226 15.70 -2.42 -11.65
N SER A 227 16.30 -3.57 -11.37
CA SER A 227 16.56 -4.60 -12.39
C SER A 227 15.36 -5.53 -12.60
N LEU A 228 14.42 -5.57 -11.65
CA LEU A 228 13.24 -6.43 -11.74
C LEU A 228 12.39 -6.06 -12.96
N GLN A 229 12.14 -7.03 -13.83
CA GLN A 229 11.25 -6.89 -14.98
C GLN A 229 9.88 -7.44 -14.60
N VAL A 230 8.82 -6.65 -14.77
CA VAL A 230 7.45 -6.98 -14.42
C VAL A 230 6.53 -6.72 -15.62
N THR A 231 5.85 -7.77 -16.07
CA THR A 231 4.74 -7.70 -17.02
C THR A 231 3.46 -7.69 -16.21
N ASP A 232 2.62 -6.66 -16.35
CA ASP A 232 1.37 -6.56 -15.59
C ASP A 232 0.33 -5.78 -16.42
N GLY A 233 -0.71 -6.46 -16.89
CA GLY A 233 -1.84 -5.83 -17.55
C GLY A 233 -2.97 -5.54 -16.56
N SER A 234 -3.87 -4.62 -16.90
CA SER A 234 -5.06 -4.41 -16.08
C SER A 234 -6.27 -3.94 -16.88
N ALA A 235 -7.45 -4.32 -16.41
CA ALA A 235 -8.72 -3.73 -16.82
C ALA A 235 -9.09 -2.59 -15.85
N GLU A 236 -8.90 -1.33 -16.28
CA GLU A 236 -8.97 -0.17 -15.40
C GLU A 236 -10.41 0.27 -15.10
N TRP A 237 -11.24 0.38 -16.14
CA TRP A 237 -12.62 0.83 -16.01
C TRP A 237 -13.49 0.44 -17.19
N ASN A 238 -14.80 0.45 -16.94
CA ASN A 238 -15.87 0.32 -17.93
C ASN A 238 -16.67 1.62 -18.00
N THR A 239 -16.98 2.05 -19.23
CA THR A 239 -17.73 3.29 -19.57
C THR A 239 -17.00 4.59 -19.24
N SER A 240 -16.45 4.73 -18.04
CA SER A 240 -15.68 5.89 -17.59
C SER A 240 -14.82 5.54 -16.38
N ALA A 241 -13.80 6.34 -16.07
CA ALA A 241 -12.93 6.15 -14.90
C ALA A 241 -13.68 6.11 -13.54
N ALA A 242 -14.90 6.64 -13.45
CA ALA A 242 -15.72 6.52 -12.24
C ALA A 242 -16.23 5.09 -12.02
N ASN A 243 -16.36 4.30 -13.09
CA ASN A 243 -16.80 2.89 -13.08
C ASN A 243 -18.08 2.64 -12.26
N THR A 244 -18.98 3.63 -12.22
CA THR A 244 -20.23 3.57 -11.45
C THR A 244 -21.34 2.94 -12.26
N GLY A 245 -22.28 2.25 -11.60
CA GLY A 245 -23.51 1.79 -12.25
C GLY A 245 -24.27 2.93 -12.95
N MET A 246 -25.00 2.59 -14.01
CA MET A 246 -25.75 3.55 -14.82
C MET A 246 -27.16 3.05 -15.16
N PHE A 247 -28.05 3.97 -15.49
CA PHE A 247 -29.41 3.66 -15.93
C PHE A 247 -29.53 3.82 -17.44
N LEU A 248 -29.99 2.76 -18.11
CA LEU A 248 -30.30 2.74 -19.53
C LEU A 248 -31.81 2.67 -19.73
N LYS A 249 -32.34 3.46 -20.67
CA LYS A 249 -33.77 3.44 -21.00
C LYS A 249 -34.11 2.14 -21.75
N GLN A 250 -35.14 1.43 -21.30
CA GLN A 250 -35.68 0.29 -22.06
C GLN A 250 -36.18 0.76 -23.43
N ASN A 251 -35.82 0.01 -24.47
CA ASN A 251 -36.03 0.34 -25.89
C ASN A 251 -35.39 1.69 -26.30
N GLY A 252 -34.34 2.11 -25.59
CA GLY A 252 -33.46 3.19 -26.00
C GLY A 252 -32.46 2.77 -27.08
N PRO A 253 -31.49 3.66 -27.41
CA PRO A 253 -30.37 3.30 -28.27
C PRO A 253 -29.55 2.15 -27.68
N ALA A 254 -28.98 1.32 -28.55
CA ALA A 254 -28.05 0.27 -28.12
C ALA A 254 -26.86 0.88 -27.37
N PHE A 255 -26.47 0.24 -26.28
CA PHE A 255 -25.38 0.70 -25.43
C PHE A 255 -24.04 0.18 -25.94
N GLN A 256 -23.11 1.09 -26.23
CA GLN A 256 -21.77 0.75 -26.68
C GLN A 256 -20.89 0.39 -25.49
N LEU A 257 -20.26 -0.78 -25.55
CA LEU A 257 -19.31 -1.21 -24.53
C LEU A 257 -17.97 -0.55 -24.80
N VAL A 258 -17.45 0.16 -23.80
CA VAL A 258 -16.14 0.82 -23.84
C VAL A 258 -15.39 0.51 -22.55
N SER A 259 -14.15 0.06 -22.66
CA SER A 259 -13.29 -0.26 -21.51
C SER A 259 -11.89 0.30 -21.70
N ASN A 260 -11.21 0.60 -20.60
CA ASN A 260 -9.81 1.00 -20.62
C ASN A 260 -8.93 -0.09 -20.05
N ILE A 261 -7.81 -0.29 -20.73
CA ILE A 261 -6.85 -1.34 -20.47
C ILE A 261 -5.48 -0.68 -20.34
N LYS A 262 -4.72 -1.05 -19.31
CA LYS A 262 -3.43 -0.42 -19.02
C LYS A 262 -2.34 -1.45 -18.82
N ASN A 263 -1.12 -1.05 -19.17
CA ASN A 263 0.10 -1.72 -18.73
C ASN A 263 0.56 -1.11 -17.40
N GLN A 264 0.38 -1.85 -16.32
CA GLN A 264 0.83 -1.50 -14.97
C GLN A 264 2.27 -1.96 -14.68
N GLY A 265 2.82 -2.81 -15.56
CA GLY A 265 4.17 -3.32 -15.47
C GLY A 265 5.23 -2.31 -15.90
N ASN A 266 6.47 -2.74 -15.82
CA ASN A 266 7.63 -1.98 -16.29
C ASN A 266 8.23 -2.53 -17.60
N GLN A 267 7.57 -3.52 -18.21
CA GLN A 267 7.92 -4.09 -19.51
C GLN A 267 6.93 -3.65 -20.58
N VAL A 268 7.36 -3.61 -21.85
CA VAL A 268 6.42 -3.51 -22.97
C VAL A 268 5.61 -4.81 -23.05
N ILE A 269 4.29 -4.72 -23.09
CA ILE A 269 3.42 -5.88 -23.30
C ILE A 269 3.08 -5.96 -24.80
N PRO A 270 3.36 -7.08 -25.50
CA PRO A 270 2.87 -7.33 -26.85
C PRO A 270 1.33 -7.32 -26.91
N PRO A 271 0.71 -7.29 -28.11
CA PRO A 271 -0.75 -7.42 -28.24
C PRO A 271 -1.30 -8.60 -27.44
N PHE A 272 -2.33 -8.35 -26.63
CA PHE A 272 -2.99 -9.36 -25.80
C PHE A 272 -4.51 -9.23 -25.89
N GLN A 273 -5.22 -10.27 -25.43
CA GLN A 273 -6.66 -10.38 -25.61
C GLN A 273 -7.42 -9.54 -24.58
N VAL A 274 -8.49 -8.90 -25.04
CA VAL A 274 -9.45 -8.16 -24.21
C VAL A 274 -10.85 -8.61 -24.57
N ASP A 275 -11.60 -9.01 -23.55
CA ASP A 275 -12.99 -9.42 -23.67
C ASP A 275 -13.92 -8.41 -22.98
N GLY A 276 -15.06 -8.15 -23.62
CA GLY A 276 -16.10 -7.25 -23.10
C GLY A 276 -17.46 -7.93 -23.14
N GLN A 277 -18.12 -8.03 -22.00
CA GLN A 277 -19.35 -8.80 -21.85
C GLN A 277 -20.43 -8.07 -21.06
N ILE A 278 -21.68 -8.17 -21.52
CA ILE A 278 -22.85 -7.92 -20.67
C ILE A 278 -23.35 -9.25 -20.13
N LEU A 279 -23.48 -9.33 -18.80
CA LEU A 279 -23.96 -10.50 -18.07
C LEU A 279 -25.27 -10.17 -17.38
N ALA A 280 -26.22 -11.10 -17.38
CA ALA A 280 -27.32 -11.07 -16.43
C ALA A 280 -26.81 -11.34 -15.00
N LEU A 281 -27.63 -11.05 -13.98
CA LEU A 281 -27.26 -11.29 -12.57
C LEU A 281 -26.91 -12.76 -12.27
N ASN A 282 -27.51 -13.70 -13.00
CA ASN A 282 -27.20 -15.13 -12.92
C ASN A 282 -25.93 -15.55 -13.71
N ASN A 283 -25.11 -14.58 -14.15
CA ASN A 283 -23.91 -14.76 -14.98
C ASN A 283 -24.13 -15.33 -16.39
N SER A 284 -25.37 -15.38 -16.89
CA SER A 284 -25.60 -15.70 -18.31
C SER A 284 -25.09 -14.57 -19.20
N VAL A 285 -24.31 -14.91 -20.23
CA VAL A 285 -23.77 -13.96 -21.21
C VAL A 285 -24.87 -13.51 -22.15
N ILE A 286 -25.06 -12.19 -22.25
CA ILE A 286 -26.04 -11.55 -23.13
C ILE A 286 -25.37 -10.99 -24.37
N VAL A 287 -24.22 -10.33 -24.18
CA VAL A 287 -23.34 -9.84 -25.25
C VAL A 287 -21.93 -10.26 -24.91
N ALA A 288 -21.18 -10.67 -25.93
CA ALA A 288 -19.75 -10.92 -25.84
C ALA A 288 -19.03 -10.27 -27.01
N ASN A 289 -17.83 -9.80 -26.69
CA ASN A 289 -16.86 -9.28 -27.62
C ASN A 289 -15.49 -9.82 -27.23
N THR A 290 -14.67 -10.06 -28.24
CA THR A 290 -13.25 -10.36 -28.08
C THR A 290 -12.49 -9.49 -29.07
N THR A 291 -11.45 -8.84 -28.61
CA THR A 291 -10.53 -8.04 -29.43
C THR A 291 -9.12 -8.13 -28.85
N PHE A 292 -8.17 -7.45 -29.48
CA PHE A 292 -6.79 -7.39 -29.03
C PHE A 292 -6.35 -5.94 -28.84
N THR A 293 -5.49 -5.72 -27.86
CA THR A 293 -4.74 -4.46 -27.75
C THR A 293 -3.67 -4.37 -28.85
N ASN A 294 -3.15 -3.17 -29.09
CA ASN A 294 -1.79 -3.04 -29.65
C ASN A 294 -0.76 -3.29 -28.55
N SER A 295 0.53 -3.30 -28.88
CA SER A 295 1.57 -3.24 -27.85
C SER A 295 1.39 -2.03 -26.93
N LEU A 296 1.53 -2.23 -25.62
CA LEU A 296 1.44 -1.17 -24.61
C LEU A 296 2.81 -0.99 -23.94
N ASN A 297 3.34 0.24 -24.00
CA ASN A 297 4.54 0.61 -23.24
C ASN A 297 4.23 0.69 -21.73
N PRO A 298 5.25 0.63 -20.85
CA PRO A 298 5.07 0.82 -19.42
C PRO A 298 4.26 2.08 -19.09
N GLY A 299 3.22 1.94 -18.27
CA GLY A 299 2.33 3.03 -17.86
C GLY A 299 1.33 3.51 -18.92
N GLN A 300 1.41 3.01 -20.16
CA GLN A 300 0.49 3.35 -21.24
C GLN A 300 -0.85 2.63 -21.05
N ASP A 301 -1.94 3.35 -21.33
CA ASP A 301 -3.28 2.79 -21.44
C ASP A 301 -3.82 2.88 -22.87
N THR A 302 -4.92 2.17 -23.12
CA THR A 302 -5.69 2.23 -24.35
C THR A 302 -7.18 2.06 -24.04
N THR A 303 -8.02 2.73 -24.81
CA THR A 303 -9.48 2.60 -24.71
C THR A 303 -9.99 1.72 -25.85
N ILE A 304 -10.63 0.63 -25.47
CA ILE A 304 -11.24 -0.34 -26.37
C ILE A 304 -12.72 -0.01 -26.52
N THR A 305 -13.14 0.22 -27.77
CA THR A 305 -14.55 0.26 -28.15
C THR A 305 -14.91 -1.06 -28.79
N PHE A 306 -15.81 -1.81 -28.18
CA PHE A 306 -16.19 -3.13 -28.68
C PHE A 306 -17.20 -3.05 -29.83
N ALA A 307 -17.17 -4.03 -30.73
CA ALA A 307 -17.96 -4.03 -31.96
C ALA A 307 -19.46 -4.31 -31.72
N ASN A 308 -19.77 -5.25 -30.82
CA ASN A 308 -21.13 -5.64 -30.47
C ASN A 308 -21.63 -4.78 -29.31
N ASN A 309 -22.72 -4.05 -29.56
CA ASN A 309 -23.42 -3.24 -28.57
C ASN A 309 -24.46 -4.07 -27.81
N TYR A 310 -24.81 -3.62 -26.61
CA TYR A 310 -25.92 -4.18 -25.84
C TYR A 310 -27.28 -3.65 -26.32
N PRO A 311 -28.18 -4.53 -26.81
CA PRO A 311 -29.53 -4.11 -27.15
C PRO A 311 -30.33 -3.87 -25.87
N THR A 312 -30.70 -2.62 -25.60
CA THR A 312 -31.44 -2.20 -24.40
C THR A 312 -32.93 -2.57 -24.45
N ASN A 313 -33.28 -3.75 -24.95
CA ASN A 313 -34.67 -4.20 -25.17
C ASN A 313 -35.32 -4.82 -23.92
N THR A 314 -34.50 -5.33 -22.99
CA THR A 314 -34.94 -6.07 -21.80
C THR A 314 -34.67 -5.23 -20.56
N ALA A 315 -35.71 -4.98 -19.76
CA ALA A 315 -35.55 -4.31 -18.47
C ALA A 315 -34.91 -5.28 -17.45
N GLY A 316 -33.97 -4.78 -16.66
CA GLY A 316 -33.31 -5.54 -15.61
C GLY A 316 -31.98 -4.93 -15.17
N THR A 317 -31.34 -5.58 -14.21
CA THR A 317 -29.98 -5.27 -13.80
C THR A 317 -29.01 -6.22 -14.49
N PHE A 318 -27.96 -5.65 -15.07
CA PHE A 318 -26.90 -6.38 -15.76
C PHE A 318 -25.55 -5.93 -15.23
N LYS A 319 -24.52 -6.72 -15.50
CA LYS A 319 -23.13 -6.38 -15.21
C LYS A 319 -22.39 -6.19 -16.50
N PHE A 320 -21.64 -5.09 -16.63
CA PHE A 320 -20.66 -4.96 -17.70
C PHE A 320 -19.32 -5.42 -17.14
N ARG A 321 -18.83 -6.56 -17.65
CA ARG A 321 -17.51 -7.09 -17.32
C ARG A 321 -16.55 -6.89 -18.49
N SER A 322 -15.38 -6.34 -18.20
CA SER A 322 -14.21 -6.41 -19.06
C SER A 322 -13.16 -7.29 -18.40
N TYR A 323 -12.45 -8.09 -19.19
CA TYR A 323 -11.28 -8.80 -18.67
C TYR A 323 -10.21 -8.98 -19.74
N ILE A 324 -8.96 -9.08 -19.30
CA ILE A 324 -7.80 -9.33 -20.15
C ILE A 324 -7.33 -10.76 -20.00
N SER A 325 -6.65 -11.29 -21.01
CA SER A 325 -6.05 -12.62 -20.96
C SER A 325 -4.88 -12.75 -21.94
N ASN A 326 -4.16 -13.87 -21.83
CA ASN A 326 -3.01 -14.22 -22.67
C ASN A 326 -1.81 -13.26 -22.52
N ILE A 327 -1.60 -12.72 -21.32
CA ILE A 327 -0.39 -11.98 -20.95
C ILE A 327 0.57 -12.98 -20.30
N THR A 328 1.70 -13.25 -20.95
CA THR A 328 2.72 -14.16 -20.41
C THR A 328 3.45 -13.49 -19.24
N GLY A 329 3.41 -14.13 -18.07
CA GLY A 329 4.10 -13.65 -16.88
C GLY A 329 3.41 -12.46 -16.20
N ASP A 330 2.09 -12.37 -16.35
CA ASP A 330 1.25 -11.36 -15.70
C ASP A 330 1.41 -11.40 -14.18
N ALA A 331 1.81 -10.27 -13.58
CA ALA A 331 2.23 -10.22 -12.19
C ALA A 331 1.05 -10.21 -11.22
N SER A 332 -0.03 -9.54 -11.58
CA SER A 332 -1.24 -9.46 -10.76
C SER A 332 -2.42 -9.98 -11.57
N GLN A 333 -3.15 -10.96 -11.04
CA GLN A 333 -4.39 -11.45 -11.67
C GLN A 333 -5.63 -10.75 -11.10
N LEU A 334 -5.48 -9.99 -10.01
CA LEU A 334 -6.59 -9.35 -9.28
C LEU A 334 -7.15 -8.12 -10.01
N ASN A 335 -6.38 -7.53 -10.91
CA ASN A 335 -6.67 -6.38 -11.74
C ASN A 335 -7.02 -6.75 -13.20
N ASP A 336 -7.00 -8.04 -13.55
CA ASP A 336 -7.32 -8.51 -14.91
C ASP A 336 -8.78 -8.31 -15.29
N THR A 337 -9.66 -8.15 -14.30
CA THR A 337 -11.10 -8.05 -14.49
C THR A 337 -11.67 -6.79 -13.84
N ASN A 338 -12.51 -6.10 -14.59
CA ASN A 338 -13.31 -4.99 -14.08
C ASN A 338 -14.80 -5.26 -14.30
N ILE A 339 -15.63 -4.90 -13.32
CA ILE A 339 -17.08 -5.04 -13.38
C ILE A 339 -17.73 -3.71 -12.99
N GLN A 340 -18.67 -3.26 -13.83
CA GLN A 340 -19.57 -2.13 -13.61
C GLN A 340 -21.01 -2.61 -13.43
#